data_AF-A0A7J9LBJ0-F1
#
_entry.id   AF-A0A7J9LBJ0-F1
#
_cell.length_a   1.000
_cell.length_b   1.000
_cell.length_c   1.000
_cell.angle_alpha   90.00
_cell.angle_beta   90.00
_cell.angle_gamma   90.00
#
_symmetry.space_group_name_H-M   'P 1'
#
loop_
_entity.id
_entity.type
_entity.pdbx_description
1 polymer ?
#
loop_
_entity_poly.entity_id
_entity_poly.type
_entity_poly.pdbx_seq_one_letter_code
_entity_poly.pdbx_strand_id
1 'polypeptide(L)'
;MDAYLTRLSLEDREEEGWDVIGEDSGYGLASYKLCLVGSFFTASIVNFQAMKNMIANVWHPISGMAIFDLSDKRFLFRFLYDVDINRIEHGDP
;
A
#
# COMPACT_ATOMS: atom_id res chain seq x y z
N MET A 1 -1.74 40.15 18.39
CA MET A 1 -2.93 40.23 17.54
C MET A 1 -2.98 38.92 16.82
N ASP A 2 -3.73 38.02 17.42
CA ASP A 2 -3.44 36.59 17.43
C ASP A 2 -4.34 35.97 16.37
N ALA A 3 -3.86 36.01 15.14
CA ALA A 3 -4.58 35.52 13.98
C ALA A 3 -4.47 33.99 13.94
N TYR A 4 -5.45 33.35 14.58
CA TYR A 4 -6.23 32.28 13.95
C TYR A 4 -5.40 31.26 13.18
N LEU A 5 -4.62 30.43 13.89
CA LEU A 5 -4.17 29.17 13.31
C LEU A 5 -5.43 28.35 13.03
N THR A 6 -5.81 28.35 11.76
CA THR A 6 -6.98 27.68 11.22
C THR A 6 -6.99 26.23 11.70
N ARG A 7 -8.07 25.91 12.41
CA ARG A 7 -8.38 24.56 12.89
C ARG A 7 -8.58 23.66 11.68
N LEU A 8 -7.54 22.92 11.28
CA LEU A 8 -7.67 21.78 10.37
C LEU A 8 -8.44 20.69 11.12
N SER A 9 -9.76 20.63 10.94
CA SER A 9 -10.49 19.39 11.22
C SER A 9 -10.13 18.40 10.12
N LEU A 10 -9.29 17.44 10.44
CA LEU A 10 -9.26 16.17 9.72
C LEU A 10 -10.63 15.54 9.98
N GLU A 11 -11.57 15.77 9.08
CA GLU A 11 -12.63 14.80 8.86
C GLU A 11 -11.88 13.55 8.42
N ASP A 12 -11.92 12.50 9.26
CA ASP A 12 -11.48 11.15 8.93
C ASP A 12 -12.35 10.66 7.76
N ARG A 13 -12.07 11.19 6.57
CA ARG A 13 -12.56 10.67 5.32
C ARG A 13 -11.73 9.44 5.09
N GLU A 14 -12.29 8.29 5.48
CA GLU A 14 -11.83 6.98 5.06
C GLU A 14 -11.40 7.10 3.60
N GLU A 15 -10.10 6.96 3.35
CA GLU A 15 -9.54 7.00 2.02
C GLU A 15 -9.97 5.71 1.30
N GLU A 16 -11.23 5.71 0.90
CA GLU A 16 -11.80 4.76 -0.02
C GLU A 16 -11.11 4.93 -1.38
N GLY A 17 -10.34 3.90 -1.75
CA GLY A 17 -10.08 3.55 -3.13
C GLY A 17 -9.19 4.50 -3.91
N TRP A 18 -7.87 4.29 -3.83
CA TRP A 18 -7.02 4.53 -5.00
C TRP A 18 -7.06 3.28 -5.88
N ASP A 19 -8.15 3.11 -6.63
CA ASP A 19 -8.11 2.28 -7.84
C ASP A 19 -7.32 3.03 -8.89
N VAL A 20 -5.99 2.94 -8.81
CA VAL A 20 -5.13 3.26 -9.96
C VAL A 20 -5.21 2.07 -10.92
N ILE A 21 -6.38 1.93 -11.57
CA ILE A 21 -6.43 1.34 -12.90
C ILE A 21 -5.80 2.40 -13.79
N GLY A 22 -4.49 2.26 -14.03
CA GLY A 22 -3.75 3.17 -14.89
C GLY A 22 -4.39 3.17 -16.28
N GLU A 23 -5.01 4.29 -16.64
CA GLU A 23 -5.39 4.56 -18.03
C GLU A 23 -4.13 4.87 -18.84
N ASP A 24 -3.68 3.82 -19.52
CA ASP A 24 -2.92 3.74 -20.77
C ASP A 24 -2.09 4.96 -21.21
N SER A 25 -0.76 4.77 -21.24
CA SER A 25 0.03 5.25 -22.37
C SER A 25 1.20 4.31 -22.66
N GLY A 26 0.92 3.26 -23.43
CA GLY A 26 1.94 2.61 -24.25
C GLY A 26 2.24 1.17 -23.88
N TYR A 27 1.60 0.25 -24.61
CA TYR A 27 2.01 -1.13 -24.87
C TYR A 27 3.15 -1.71 -24.01
N GLY A 28 2.78 -2.22 -22.83
CA GLY A 28 3.62 -3.10 -22.04
C GLY A 28 2.75 -3.74 -20.98
N LEU A 29 2.75 -5.07 -20.93
CA LEU A 29 2.20 -5.88 -19.83
C LEU A 29 2.26 -5.08 -18.52
N ALA A 30 1.14 -4.89 -17.81
CA ALA A 30 1.13 -4.19 -16.52
C ALA A 30 2.32 -4.69 -15.70
N SER A 31 3.33 -3.83 -15.49
CA SER A 31 4.66 -4.28 -15.10
C SER A 31 4.61 -4.85 -13.68
N TYR A 32 4.59 -6.17 -13.57
CA TYR A 32 4.64 -6.89 -12.28
C TYR A 32 6.02 -6.79 -11.60
N LYS A 33 6.96 -5.99 -12.14
CA LYS A 33 8.31 -5.80 -11.58
C LYS A 33 8.29 -5.27 -10.14
N LEU A 34 7.27 -4.49 -9.80
CA LEU A 34 7.09 -3.90 -8.47
C LEU A 34 6.02 -4.64 -7.64
N CYS A 35 5.65 -5.84 -8.05
CA CYS A 35 4.62 -6.63 -7.39
C CYS A 35 5.24 -7.83 -6.66
N LEU A 36 4.90 -7.98 -5.38
CA LEU A 36 5.25 -9.14 -4.58
C LEU A 36 3.98 -9.88 -4.15
N VAL A 37 4.01 -11.20 -4.15
CA VAL A 37 2.94 -12.03 -3.59
C VAL A 37 3.41 -12.62 -2.28
N GLY A 38 2.67 -12.34 -1.21
CA GLY A 38 2.98 -12.84 0.12
C GLY A 38 1.78 -13.52 0.78
N SER A 39 2.06 -14.32 1.80
CA SER A 39 1.05 -14.97 2.65
C SER A 39 1.49 -14.92 4.11
N PHE A 40 0.54 -14.83 5.03
CA PHE A 40 0.84 -14.89 6.47
C PHE A 40 0.83 -16.34 6.96
N PHE A 41 1.87 -16.73 7.69
CA PHE A 41 1.94 -18.04 8.32
C PHE A 41 1.10 -18.08 9.61
N THR A 42 -0.22 -18.02 9.45
CA THR A 42 -1.20 -18.08 10.53
C THR A 42 -2.37 -19.00 10.18
N ALA A 43 -2.81 -19.78 11.16
CA ALA A 43 -4.03 -20.58 11.03
C ALA A 43 -5.28 -19.69 11.01
N SER A 44 -5.23 -18.56 11.71
CA SER A 44 -6.36 -17.63 11.87
C SER A 44 -6.68 -16.87 10.59
N ILE A 45 -7.89 -16.33 10.53
CA ILE A 45 -8.32 -15.39 9.49
C ILE A 45 -7.62 -14.05 9.72
N VAL A 46 -7.02 -13.50 8.66
CA VAL A 46 -6.40 -12.17 8.70
C VAL A 46 -7.47 -11.12 8.49
N ASN A 47 -7.57 -10.14 9.39
CA ASN A 47 -8.37 -8.95 9.14
C ASN A 47 -7.67 -8.10 8.08
N PHE A 48 -8.20 -8.10 6.86
CA PHE A 48 -7.58 -7.43 5.71
C PHE A 48 -7.36 -5.94 5.97
N GLN A 49 -8.36 -5.23 6.50
CA GLN A 49 -8.23 -3.78 6.72
C GLN A 49 -7.17 -3.45 7.77
N ALA A 50 -7.15 -4.20 8.88
CA ALA A 50 -6.14 -4.01 9.93
C ALA A 50 -4.72 -4.30 9.42
N MET A 51 -4.56 -5.40 8.67
CA MET A 51 -3.29 -5.77 8.04
C MET A 51 -2.84 -4.72 7.02
N LYS A 52 -3.75 -4.24 6.16
CA LYS A 52 -3.48 -3.21 5.17
C LYS A 52 -2.97 -1.94 5.84
N ASN A 53 -3.65 -1.47 6.88
CA ASN A 53 -3.26 -0.27 7.61
C ASN A 53 -1.90 -0.44 8.29
N MET A 54 -1.62 -1.60 8.90
CA MET A 54 -0.32 -1.86 9.53
C MET A 54 0.82 -1.81 8.52
N ILE A 55 0.68 -2.48 7.37
CA ILE A 55 1.74 -2.52 6.37
C ILE A 55 1.87 -1.17 5.69
N ALA A 56 0.76 -0.50 5.33
CA ALA A 56 0.81 0.86 4.80
C ALA A 56 1.55 1.82 5.73
N ASN A 57 1.36 1.72 7.05
CA ASN A 57 2.09 2.53 8.03
C ASN A 57 3.60 2.31 8.03
N VAL A 58 4.05 1.08 7.77
CA VAL A 58 5.49 0.75 7.70
C VAL A 58 6.14 1.46 6.49
N TRP A 59 5.43 1.54 5.37
CA TRP A 59 5.93 2.14 4.13
C TRP A 59 5.60 3.65 3.97
N HIS A 60 4.78 4.20 4.88
CA HIS A 60 4.15 5.52 4.78
C HIS A 60 5.08 6.74 4.60
N PRO A 61 6.33 6.81 5.12
CA PRO A 61 7.12 8.03 5.00
C PRO A 61 7.78 8.22 3.63
N ILE A 62 8.00 7.15 2.86
CA ILE A 62 8.87 7.19 1.68
C ILE A 62 8.11 6.77 0.42
N SER A 63 7.13 5.87 0.50
CA SER A 63 6.52 5.31 -0.70
C SER A 63 5.09 4.80 -0.46
N GLY A 64 4.21 5.13 -1.41
CA GLY A 64 2.87 4.54 -1.43
C GLY A 64 2.97 3.04 -1.77
N MET A 65 2.01 2.26 -1.28
CA MET A 65 1.85 0.86 -1.64
C MET A 65 0.37 0.52 -1.72
N ALA A 66 -0.02 -0.26 -2.73
CA ALA A 66 -1.35 -0.84 -2.83
C ALA A 66 -1.31 -2.33 -2.45
N ILE A 67 -2.34 -2.81 -1.75
CA ILE A 67 -2.48 -4.22 -1.38
C ILE A 67 -3.80 -4.75 -1.94
N PHE A 68 -3.73 -5.88 -2.64
CA PHE A 68 -4.90 -6.58 -3.19
C PHE A 68 -5.01 -7.97 -2.58
N ASP A 69 -6.24 -8.41 -2.28
CA ASP A 69 -6.53 -9.77 -1.85
C ASP A 69 -6.58 -10.70 -3.08
N LEU A 70 -5.74 -11.74 -3.09
CA LEU A 70 -5.71 -12.76 -4.15
C LEU A 70 -6.46 -14.05 -3.75
N SER A 71 -7.18 -14.03 -2.64
CA SER A 71 -7.78 -15.21 -1.99
C SER A 71 -6.73 -16.20 -1.44
N ASP A 72 -7.19 -17.22 -0.71
CA ASP A 72 -6.33 -18.27 -0.11
C ASP A 72 -5.20 -17.72 0.77
N LYS A 73 -5.46 -16.63 1.52
CA LYS A 73 -4.46 -15.95 2.36
C LYS A 73 -3.24 -15.42 1.59
N ARG A 74 -3.39 -15.18 0.29
CA ARG A 74 -2.38 -14.55 -0.57
C ARG A 74 -2.74 -13.10 -0.82
N PHE A 75 -1.74 -12.24 -0.79
CA PHE A 75 -1.89 -10.81 -0.99
C PHE A 75 -0.88 -10.34 -2.02
N LEU A 76 -1.33 -9.49 -2.94
CA LEU A 76 -0.48 -8.79 -3.88
C LEU A 76 -0.09 -7.45 -3.27
N PHE A 77 1.19 -7.23 -3.06
CA PHE A 77 1.76 -5.96 -2.64
C PHE A 77 2.35 -5.29 -3.88
N ARG A 78 1.79 -4.13 -4.27
CA ARG A 78 2.27 -3.32 -5.39
C ARG A 78 2.95 -2.08 -4.84
N PHE A 79 4.26 -2.02 -5.04
CA PHE A 79 5.10 -0.88 -4.67
C PHE A 79 5.12 0.16 -5.78
N LEU A 80 5.43 1.40 -5.42
CA LEU A 80 5.51 2.50 -6.38
C LEU A 80 6.93 2.69 -6.94
N TYR A 81 7.97 2.28 -6.20
CA TYR A 81 9.37 2.54 -6.58
C TYR A 81 10.25 1.30 -6.41
N ASP A 82 11.26 1.14 -7.29
CA ASP A 82 12.21 0.03 -7.23
C ASP A 82 13.05 0.02 -5.93
N VAL A 83 13.22 1.18 -5.28
CA VAL A 83 13.95 1.29 -4.00
C VAL A 83 13.26 0.48 -2.90
N ASP A 84 11.94 0.35 -2.93
CA ASP A 84 11.19 -0.43 -1.95
C ASP A 84 11.46 -1.93 -2.13
N ILE A 85 11.49 -2.40 -3.38
CA ILE A 85 11.85 -3.79 -3.68
C ILE A 85 13.28 -4.09 -3.24
N ASN A 86 14.21 -3.18 -3.51
CA ASN A 86 15.60 -3.36 -3.09
C ASN A 86 15.72 -3.46 -1.57
N ARG A 87 15.00 -2.64 -0.80
CA ARG A 87 14.99 -2.75 0.67
C ARG A 87 14.49 -4.10 1.15
N ILE A 88 13.39 -4.58 0.57
CA ILE A 88 12.82 -5.89 0.91
C ILE A 88 13.83 -7.02 0.63
N GLU A 89 14.57 -6.94 -0.48
CA GLU A 89 15.63 -7.91 -0.80
C GLU A 89 16.76 -7.91 0.24
N HIS A 90 17.02 -6.77 0.90
CA HIS A 90 18.01 -6.63 1.97
C HIS A 90 17.43 -6.89 3.37
N GLY A 91 16.13 -7.17 3.47
CA GLY A 91 15.43 -7.43 4.74
C GLY A 91 14.94 -6.17 5.47
N ASP A 92 14.97 -5.01 4.81
CA ASP A 92 14.53 -3.73 5.35
C ASP A 92 13.12 -3.35 4.86
N PRO A 93 12.31 -2.65 5.68
CA PRO A 93 11.17 -1.87 5.21
C PRO A 93 11.55 -0.50 4.62
#